data_AF-A0A2N2XGW0-F1
#
_entry.id   AF-A0A2N2XGW0-F1
#
_cell.length_a   1.000
_cell.length_b   1.000
_cell.length_c   1.000
_cell.angle_alpha   90.00
_cell.angle_beta   90.00
_cell.angle_gamma   90.00
#
_symmetry.space_group_name_H-M   'P 1'
#
loop_
_entity.id
_entity.type
_entity.pdbx_description
1 polymer ?
#
loop_
_entity_poly.entity_id
_entity_poly.type
_entity_poly.pdbx_seq_one_letter_code
_entity_poly.pdbx_strand_id
1 'polypeptide(L)'
;MLLFQKKYIFTFMVLGMSLAVMAQQPDSVVSLREVAIISTPMRQVSTTSFNEQIPPSLIADYASHPVSELIARTSAVIINQYGPGGLATISLRGSGSSQTAILWNGINLQSPMNGGMNLSQLPVNFIDEIEVNHGGQGAQQGNSAIGGVVQMNSRADVPAGFAASFTQTAGSFGNYFSGLKLRYGCRSLSLTTRVFYQTAENNFSFINTAQYGKPLMKQPNAALKQYGLLQTALWQINPNQQLIVRFWIQNYDKELPPLMTNL
;
A
#
# COMPACT_ATOMS: atom_id res chain seq x y z
N MET A 1 73.82 -1.06 -26.41
CA MET A 1 73.10 -1.44 -27.64
C MET A 1 71.61 -1.44 -27.31
N LEU A 2 70.86 -0.58 -28.00
CA LEU A 2 69.42 -0.31 -27.81
C LEU A 2 68.52 -1.51 -28.12
N LEU A 3 67.36 -1.60 -27.45
CA LEU A 3 66.00 -1.90 -28.00
C LEU A 3 65.02 -2.11 -26.82
N PHE A 4 64.25 -1.10 -26.38
CA PHE A 4 62.86 -0.79 -26.81
C PHE A 4 61.89 -2.00 -26.83
N GLN A 5 60.89 -2.02 -25.92
CA GLN A 5 59.45 -1.89 -26.23
C GLN A 5 58.52 -2.41 -25.10
N LYS A 6 57.53 -1.55 -24.80
CA LYS A 6 56.12 -1.79 -24.43
C LYS A 6 55.71 -2.31 -23.04
N LYS A 7 55.21 -1.32 -22.27
CA LYS A 7 54.11 -1.31 -21.31
C LYS A 7 52.98 -2.32 -21.59
N TYR A 8 52.55 -3.04 -20.54
CA TYR A 8 51.14 -3.26 -20.22
C TYR A 8 50.96 -3.12 -18.70
N ILE A 9 50.19 -2.10 -18.33
CA ILE A 9 49.79 -1.75 -16.96
C ILE A 9 48.47 -2.48 -16.71
N PHE A 10 48.46 -3.41 -15.75
CA PHE A 10 47.23 -3.98 -15.21
C PHE A 10 47.18 -3.62 -13.72
N THR A 11 46.67 -2.43 -13.43
CA THR A 11 46.50 -1.93 -12.07
C THR A 11 45.20 -2.51 -11.50
N PHE A 12 45.33 -3.56 -10.69
CA PHE A 12 44.24 -4.04 -9.83
C PHE A 12 44.25 -3.15 -8.58
N MET A 13 43.38 -2.14 -8.58
CA MET A 13 43.21 -1.20 -7.47
C MET A 13 42.45 -1.89 -6.32
N VAL A 14 43.18 -2.61 -5.49
CA VAL A 14 42.76 -3.01 -4.14
C VAL A 14 43.31 -1.95 -3.20
N LEU A 15 42.47 -0.99 -2.80
CA LEU A 15 42.82 -0.03 -1.76
C LEU A 15 41.61 0.21 -0.86
N GLY A 16 41.77 -0.10 0.42
CA GLY A 16 41.00 0.55 1.48
C GLY A 16 39.92 -0.26 2.18
N MET A 17 40.19 -1.52 2.56
CA MET A 17 39.47 -2.14 3.69
C MET A 17 40.33 -1.96 4.96
N SER A 18 40.16 -0.83 5.64
CA SER A 18 40.67 -0.62 6.98
C SER A 18 39.80 -1.40 7.97
N LEU A 19 40.36 -2.48 8.53
CA LEU A 19 39.82 -3.19 9.69
C LEU A 19 39.91 -2.26 10.91
N ALA A 20 38.83 -1.55 11.19
CA ALA A 20 38.62 -0.95 12.50
C ALA A 20 38.19 -2.06 13.47
N VAL A 21 39.15 -2.56 14.24
CA VAL A 21 38.86 -3.36 15.43
C VAL A 21 38.17 -2.46 16.45
N MET A 22 36.88 -2.70 16.68
CA MET A 22 36.12 -2.10 17.78
C MET A 22 35.72 -3.23 18.73
N ALA A 23 36.59 -3.50 19.71
CA ALA A 23 36.34 -4.42 20.81
C ALA A 23 35.87 -3.64 22.04
N GLN A 24 34.69 -3.04 21.95
CA GLN A 24 33.92 -2.58 23.10
C GLN A 24 32.46 -2.95 22.83
N GLN A 25 31.93 -3.94 23.56
CA GLN A 25 30.49 -4.17 23.62
C GLN A 25 29.91 -3.09 24.55
N PRO A 26 29.11 -2.14 24.03
CA PRO A 26 28.28 -1.34 24.90
C PRO A 26 27.19 -2.25 25.43
N ASP A 27 27.07 -2.29 26.75
CA ASP A 27 26.05 -3.00 27.49
C ASP A 27 24.65 -2.71 26.88
N SER A 28 23.89 -3.77 26.61
CA SER A 28 22.65 -3.71 25.85
C SER A 28 21.54 -3.05 26.67
N VAL A 29 21.51 -1.71 26.70
CA VAL A 29 20.29 -0.98 27.01
C VAL A 29 19.36 -1.19 25.84
N VAL A 30 18.47 -2.18 25.94
CA VAL A 30 17.35 -2.36 25.01
C VAL A 30 16.41 -1.16 25.22
N SER A 31 16.72 -0.06 24.53
CA SER A 31 15.78 1.04 24.36
C SER A 31 14.66 0.53 23.46
N LEU A 32 13.60 0.04 24.10
CA LEU A 32 12.36 -0.25 23.38
C LEU A 32 11.92 1.04 22.70
N ARG A 33 11.76 0.98 21.38
CA ARG A 33 11.24 2.10 20.61
C ARG A 33 9.90 2.49 21.22
N GLU A 34 9.78 3.74 21.63
CA GLU A 34 8.54 4.27 22.20
C GLU A 34 7.39 3.99 21.23
N VAL A 35 6.45 3.13 21.68
CA VAL A 35 5.18 2.94 20.99
C VAL A 35 4.32 4.11 21.44
N ALA A 36 4.39 5.22 20.70
CA ALA A 36 3.45 6.31 20.86
C ALA A 36 2.05 5.76 20.54
N ILE A 37 1.29 5.43 21.58
CA ILE A 37 -0.14 5.19 21.48
C ILE A 37 -0.76 6.56 21.23
N ILE A 38 -0.91 6.91 19.95
CA ILE A 38 -1.74 8.06 19.57
C ILE A 38 -3.17 7.60 19.80
N SER A 39 -3.67 7.81 21.01
CA SER A 39 -5.10 7.68 21.25
C SER A 39 -5.79 8.79 20.45
N THR A 40 -6.64 8.39 19.51
CA THR A 40 -7.71 9.29 19.09
C THR A 40 -8.47 9.71 20.35
N PRO A 41 -8.75 11.00 20.59
CA PRO A 41 -9.64 11.39 21.67
C PRO A 41 -10.90 10.52 21.53
N MET A 42 -11.32 9.85 22.60
CA MET A 42 -12.51 9.02 22.62
C MET A 42 -13.69 9.87 22.13
N ARG A 43 -13.96 9.83 20.83
CA ARG A 43 -15.23 10.28 20.27
C ARG A 43 -16.19 9.14 20.53
N GLN A 44 -16.61 9.06 21.80
CA GLN A 44 -17.70 8.27 22.35
C GLN A 44 -18.11 7.14 21.39
N VAL A 45 -17.28 6.10 21.30
CA VAL A 45 -17.64 4.89 20.55
C VAL A 45 -18.83 4.33 21.33
N SER A 46 -20.01 4.57 20.79
CA SER A 46 -21.23 4.02 21.33
C SER A 46 -21.03 2.51 21.34
N THR A 47 -21.26 1.85 22.48
CA THR A 47 -20.99 0.44 22.78
C THR A 47 -21.71 -0.58 21.86
N THR A 48 -22.30 -0.13 20.76
CA THR A 48 -23.09 -0.89 19.79
C THR A 48 -22.40 -1.03 18.42
N SER A 49 -21.30 -0.33 18.13
CA SER A 49 -20.57 -0.46 16.85
C SER A 49 -19.47 -1.50 16.95
N PHE A 50 -19.47 -2.48 16.06
CA PHE A 50 -18.34 -3.40 15.89
C PHE A 50 -17.30 -2.70 15.02
N ASN A 51 -16.14 -2.42 15.62
CA ASN A 51 -15.02 -1.79 14.96
C ASN A 51 -13.87 -2.80 14.83
N GLU A 52 -13.38 -2.99 13.62
CA GLU A 52 -12.31 -3.92 13.30
C GLU A 52 -11.09 -3.12 12.83
N GLN A 53 -10.02 -3.15 13.62
CA GLN A 53 -8.76 -2.48 13.28
C GLN A 53 -7.76 -3.51 12.76
N ILE A 54 -7.18 -3.25 11.58
CA ILE A 54 -6.14 -4.10 11.01
C ILE A 54 -4.78 -3.71 11.63
N PRO A 55 -4.06 -4.65 12.28
CA PRO A 55 -2.75 -4.40 12.84
C PRO A 55 -1.73 -3.86 11.82
N PRO A 56 -0.92 -2.83 12.16
CA PRO A 56 0.08 -2.27 11.25
C PRO A 56 1.12 -3.27 10.74
N SER A 57 1.43 -4.31 11.51
CA SER A 57 2.33 -5.39 11.08
C SER A 57 1.76 -6.16 9.88
N LEU A 58 0.46 -6.49 9.93
CA LEU A 58 -0.22 -7.14 8.80
C LEU A 58 -0.27 -6.21 7.60
N ILE A 59 -0.56 -4.92 7.79
CA ILE A 59 -0.54 -3.94 6.69
C ILE A 59 0.83 -3.93 6.00
N ALA A 60 1.92 -3.99 6.78
CA ALA A 60 3.27 -4.04 6.23
C ALA A 60 3.56 -5.32 5.44
N ASP A 61 3.06 -6.48 5.86
CA ASP A 61 3.19 -7.75 5.13
C ASP A 61 2.50 -7.70 3.75
N TYR A 62 1.43 -6.91 3.63
CA TYR A 62 0.68 -6.71 2.40
C TYR A 62 1.09 -5.46 1.62
N ALA A 63 2.23 -4.82 1.91
CA ALA A 63 2.62 -3.54 1.30
C ALA A 63 2.69 -3.55 -0.25
N SER A 64 2.87 -4.70 -0.89
CA SER A 64 2.87 -4.87 -2.35
C SER A 64 1.51 -5.26 -2.96
N HIS A 65 0.48 -5.40 -2.15
CA HIS A 65 -0.84 -5.86 -2.57
C HIS A 65 -1.84 -4.70 -2.64
N PRO A 66 -2.95 -4.87 -3.38
CA PRO A 66 -4.05 -3.93 -3.32
C PRO A 66 -4.82 -4.06 -1.99
N VAL A 67 -5.48 -2.98 -1.59
CA VAL A 67 -6.32 -2.93 -0.37
C VAL A 67 -7.41 -4.00 -0.39
N SER A 68 -7.96 -4.30 -1.57
CA SER A 68 -8.95 -5.36 -1.75
C SER A 68 -8.46 -6.71 -1.22
N GLU A 69 -7.20 -7.05 -1.45
CA GLU A 69 -6.64 -8.34 -1.03
C GLU A 69 -6.31 -8.37 0.46
N LEU A 70 -5.77 -7.27 0.99
CA LEU A 70 -5.55 -7.11 2.43
C LEU A 70 -6.87 -7.31 3.20
N ILE A 71 -7.91 -6.53 2.86
CA ILE A 71 -9.20 -6.60 3.54
C ILE A 71 -9.82 -8.00 3.39
N ALA A 72 -9.78 -8.60 2.19
CA ALA A 72 -10.33 -9.93 1.95
C ALA A 72 -9.68 -11.03 2.81
N ARG A 73 -8.41 -10.85 3.20
CA ARG A 73 -7.65 -11.85 3.96
C ARG A 73 -7.63 -11.62 5.46
N THR A 74 -7.80 -10.37 5.90
CA THR A 74 -7.63 -10.01 7.32
C THR A 74 -8.91 -9.60 8.03
N SER A 75 -10.00 -9.31 7.30
CA SER A 75 -11.25 -8.79 7.85
C SER A 75 -12.44 -9.70 7.56
N ALA A 76 -13.50 -9.59 8.37
CA ALA A 76 -14.77 -10.27 8.13
C ALA A 76 -15.60 -9.67 6.96
N VAL A 77 -15.06 -8.68 6.26
CA VAL A 77 -15.68 -8.01 5.11
C VAL A 77 -15.61 -8.88 3.85
N ILE A 78 -16.68 -8.85 3.06
CA ILE A 78 -16.72 -9.55 1.78
C ILE A 78 -16.19 -8.64 0.69
N ILE A 79 -15.19 -9.12 -0.05
CA ILE A 79 -14.67 -8.47 -1.25
C ILE A 79 -15.10 -9.30 -2.46
N ASN A 80 -15.90 -8.70 -3.34
CA ASN A 80 -16.28 -9.31 -4.61
C ASN A 80 -15.24 -8.93 -5.67
N GLN A 81 -14.36 -9.87 -6.00
CA GLN A 81 -13.25 -9.66 -6.93
C GLN A 81 -13.48 -10.37 -8.26
N TYR A 82 -13.42 -9.62 -9.36
CA TYR A 82 -13.61 -10.11 -10.73
C TYR A 82 -12.25 -10.33 -11.44
N GLY A 83 -11.41 -11.17 -10.83
CA GLY A 83 -10.08 -11.55 -11.33
C GLY A 83 -8.93 -10.59 -10.95
N PRO A 84 -7.67 -10.96 -11.28
CA PRO A 84 -6.49 -10.12 -11.03
C PRO A 84 -6.57 -8.76 -11.74
N GLY A 85 -6.31 -7.67 -11.01
CA GLY A 85 -6.55 -6.29 -11.49
C GLY A 85 -8.03 -6.01 -11.84
N GLY A 86 -8.94 -6.95 -11.62
CA GLY A 86 -10.37 -6.84 -11.85
C GLY A 86 -11.04 -5.75 -11.03
N LEU A 87 -12.31 -5.50 -11.30
CA LEU A 87 -13.15 -4.78 -10.36
C LEU A 87 -13.14 -5.55 -9.03
N ALA A 88 -12.84 -4.86 -7.93
CA ALA A 88 -12.97 -5.38 -6.58
C ALA A 88 -13.88 -4.45 -5.79
N THR A 89 -15.07 -4.92 -5.45
CA THR A 89 -16.06 -4.15 -4.69
C THR A 89 -16.22 -4.69 -3.28
N ILE A 90 -16.54 -3.81 -2.35
CA ILE A 90 -16.81 -4.16 -0.96
C ILE A 90 -18.28 -4.48 -0.74
N SER A 91 -18.55 -5.45 0.13
CA SER A 91 -19.86 -5.69 0.71
C SER A 91 -19.75 -5.92 2.21
N LEU A 92 -20.55 -5.19 2.98
CA LEU A 92 -20.51 -5.21 4.43
C LEU A 92 -21.90 -5.54 4.98
N ARG A 93 -22.06 -6.69 5.63
CA ARG A 93 -23.36 -7.19 6.14
C ARG A 93 -24.48 -7.19 5.08
N GLY A 94 -24.16 -7.56 3.84
CA GLY A 94 -25.11 -7.58 2.72
C GLY A 94 -25.37 -6.22 2.07
N SER A 95 -24.82 -5.12 2.61
CA SER A 95 -24.84 -3.82 1.93
C SER A 95 -23.87 -3.80 0.74
N GLY A 96 -24.21 -3.03 -0.29
CA GLY A 96 -23.38 -2.88 -1.48
C GLY A 96 -22.27 -1.83 -1.31
N SER A 97 -21.36 -1.77 -2.28
CA SER A 97 -20.25 -0.79 -2.29
C SER A 97 -20.72 0.67 -2.30
N SER A 98 -21.91 0.97 -2.83
CA SER A 98 -22.51 2.31 -2.80
C SER A 98 -23.08 2.72 -1.44
N GLN A 99 -23.19 1.76 -0.52
CA GLN A 99 -23.71 1.93 0.84
C GLN A 99 -22.61 1.75 1.90
N THR A 100 -21.36 1.55 1.50
CA THR A 100 -20.20 1.48 2.40
C THR A 100 -19.25 2.62 2.08
N ALA A 101 -18.98 3.52 3.03
CA ALA A 101 -18.10 4.65 2.78
C ALA A 101 -16.63 4.23 2.77
N ILE A 102 -15.85 4.69 1.80
CA ILE A 102 -14.41 4.39 1.71
C ILE A 102 -13.64 5.70 1.84
N LEU A 103 -13.00 5.89 2.99
CA LEU A 103 -12.36 7.14 3.38
C LEU A 103 -10.85 6.98 3.43
N TRP A 104 -10.12 7.93 2.86
CA TRP A 104 -8.67 8.06 3.03
C TRP A 104 -8.33 9.38 3.70
N ASN A 105 -7.79 9.33 4.93
CA ASN A 105 -7.61 10.48 5.82
C ASN A 105 -8.88 11.37 5.91
N GLY A 106 -10.06 10.74 5.94
CA GLY A 106 -11.37 11.42 6.00
C GLY A 106 -11.92 11.91 4.65
N ILE A 107 -11.18 11.78 3.54
CA ILE A 107 -11.65 12.13 2.20
C ILE A 107 -12.33 10.90 1.57
N ASN A 108 -13.55 11.08 1.06
CA ASN A 108 -14.25 10.00 0.36
C ASN A 108 -13.63 9.74 -1.03
N LEU A 109 -13.22 8.49 -1.27
CA LEU A 109 -12.62 8.05 -2.54
C LEU A 109 -13.64 7.47 -3.54
N GLN A 110 -14.90 7.35 -3.16
CA GLN A 110 -15.95 6.79 -4.01
C GLN A 110 -16.28 7.72 -5.18
N SER A 111 -16.65 7.11 -6.31
CA SER A 111 -17.12 7.85 -7.48
C SER A 111 -18.44 8.54 -7.17
N PRO A 112 -18.57 9.86 -7.45
CA PRO A 112 -19.84 10.58 -7.30
C PRO A 112 -20.97 10.04 -8.20
N MET A 113 -20.64 9.32 -9.28
CA MET A 113 -21.64 8.84 -10.25
C MET A 113 -22.33 7.55 -9.82
N ASN A 114 -21.57 6.57 -9.31
CA ASN A 114 -22.09 5.24 -8.97
C ASN A 114 -21.98 4.91 -7.47
N GLY A 115 -21.36 5.78 -6.67
CA GLY A 115 -21.11 5.60 -5.25
C GLY A 115 -20.13 4.48 -4.92
N GLY A 116 -19.55 3.79 -5.90
CA GLY A 116 -18.61 2.70 -5.68
C GLY A 116 -17.15 3.14 -5.76
N MET A 117 -16.25 2.27 -5.31
CA MET A 117 -14.80 2.40 -5.53
C MET A 117 -14.24 1.03 -5.91
N ASN A 118 -13.36 1.01 -6.91
CA ASN A 118 -12.61 -0.19 -7.22
C ASN A 118 -11.41 -0.32 -6.27
N LEU A 119 -11.53 -1.18 -5.26
CA LEU A 119 -10.49 -1.37 -4.25
C LEU A 119 -9.20 -1.99 -4.79
N SER A 120 -9.22 -2.60 -5.98
CA SER A 120 -8.01 -3.14 -6.61
C SER A 120 -7.06 -2.06 -7.12
N GLN A 121 -7.53 -0.82 -7.23
CA GLN A 121 -6.72 0.33 -7.63
C GLN A 121 -5.97 0.97 -6.46
N LEU A 122 -6.31 0.64 -5.22
CA LEU A 122 -5.70 1.24 -4.04
C LEU A 122 -4.51 0.40 -3.56
N PRO A 123 -3.27 0.92 -3.62
CA PRO A 123 -2.11 0.22 -3.11
C PRO A 123 -2.04 0.31 -1.58
N VAL A 124 -1.78 -0.81 -0.91
CA VAL A 124 -1.57 -0.83 0.56
C VAL A 124 -0.35 0.03 0.95
N ASN A 125 0.63 0.18 0.06
CA ASN A 125 1.82 1.01 0.28
C ASN A 125 1.53 2.44 0.74
N PHE A 126 0.38 3.02 0.37
CA PHE A 126 -0.01 4.40 0.71
C PHE A 126 -0.83 4.52 2.00
N ILE A 127 -0.97 3.42 2.74
CA ILE A 127 -1.84 3.30 3.89
C ILE A 127 -1.02 2.73 5.04
N ASP A 128 -1.12 3.35 6.22
CA ASP A 128 -0.44 2.86 7.43
C ASP A 128 -1.44 2.28 8.44
N GLU A 129 -2.71 2.66 8.36
CA GLU A 129 -3.77 2.25 9.28
C GLU A 129 -5.06 1.99 8.51
N ILE A 130 -5.74 0.89 8.83
CA ILE A 130 -7.06 0.56 8.29
C ILE A 130 -8.00 0.20 9.45
N GLU A 131 -9.18 0.78 9.42
CA GLU A 131 -10.23 0.60 10.39
C GLU A 131 -11.56 0.37 9.65
N VAL A 132 -12.27 -0.68 10.03
CA VAL A 132 -13.57 -1.06 9.46
C VAL A 132 -14.63 -0.91 10.54
N ASN A 133 -15.47 0.10 10.38
CA ASN A 133 -16.61 0.35 11.24
C ASN A 133 -17.86 -0.27 10.63
N HIS A 134 -18.45 -1.26 11.31
CA HIS A 134 -19.63 -1.95 10.83
C HIS A 134 -20.92 -1.26 11.32
N GLY A 135 -21.81 -0.90 10.39
CA GLY A 135 -23.15 -0.37 10.68
C GLY A 135 -23.30 1.16 10.62
N GLY A 136 -24.50 1.63 10.98
CA GLY A 136 -25.01 2.99 10.69
C GLY A 136 -24.38 4.16 11.45
N GLN A 137 -23.40 3.93 12.34
CA GLN A 137 -22.62 5.03 12.94
C GLN A 137 -21.77 5.78 11.91
N GLY A 138 -21.60 5.19 10.71
CA GLY A 138 -20.98 5.84 9.57
C GLY A 138 -21.67 7.12 9.10
N ALA A 139 -22.93 7.38 9.49
CA ALA A 139 -23.61 8.64 9.16
C ALA A 139 -22.83 9.90 9.62
N GLN A 140 -22.02 9.79 10.68
CA GLN A 140 -21.15 10.89 11.13
C GLN A 140 -19.91 11.09 10.24
N GLN A 141 -19.58 10.12 9.40
CA GLN A 141 -18.37 10.04 8.59
C GLN A 141 -18.61 10.38 7.11
N GLY A 142 -19.87 10.47 6.66
CA GLY A 142 -20.22 10.97 5.33
C GLY A 142 -21.43 10.30 4.69
N ASN A 143 -21.70 10.70 3.44
CA ASN A 143 -22.71 10.06 2.60
C ASN A 143 -22.31 8.60 2.30
N SER A 144 -23.28 7.74 2.00
CA SER A 144 -23.04 6.32 1.64
C SER A 144 -22.46 5.44 2.77
N ALA A 145 -22.79 5.71 4.03
CA ALA A 145 -22.23 4.99 5.19
C ALA A 145 -23.25 4.13 5.98
N ILE A 146 -24.38 3.78 5.34
CA ILE A 146 -25.46 2.99 5.95
C ILE A 146 -25.00 1.56 6.27
N GLY A 147 -24.24 0.96 5.34
CA GLY A 147 -23.64 -0.36 5.49
C GLY A 147 -22.48 -0.35 6.49
N GLY A 148 -21.62 0.66 6.39
CA GLY A 148 -20.47 0.88 7.28
C GLY A 148 -19.44 1.81 6.65
N VAL A 149 -18.26 1.87 7.26
CA VAL A 149 -17.14 2.73 6.82
C VAL A 149 -15.85 1.94 6.85
N VAL A 150 -15.09 1.99 5.75
CA VAL A 150 -13.68 1.60 5.73
C VAL A 150 -12.86 2.86 5.72
N GLN A 151 -12.17 3.12 6.81
CA GLN A 151 -11.28 4.26 6.97
C GLN A 151 -9.84 3.81 6.84
N MET A 152 -9.10 4.51 6.00
CA MET A 152 -7.68 4.29 5.75
C MET A 152 -6.94 5.57 6.07
N ASN A 153 -5.87 5.50 6.84
CA ASN A 153 -5.08 6.68 7.17
C ASN A 153 -3.63 6.47 6.74
N SER A 154 -2.98 7.57 6.35
CA SER A 154 -1.52 7.60 6.25
C SER A 154 -0.97 8.42 7.40
N ARG A 155 -0.19 7.74 8.24
CA ARG A 155 0.43 8.31 9.42
C ARG A 155 1.42 9.40 9.00
N ALA A 156 1.33 10.52 9.71
CA ALA A 156 2.29 11.60 9.66
C ALA A 156 2.70 11.90 11.10
N ASP A 157 3.96 11.65 11.41
CA ASP A 157 4.58 11.89 12.72
C ASP A 157 5.82 12.77 12.54
N VAL A 158 6.38 13.31 13.65
CA VAL A 158 7.66 14.05 13.66
C VAL A 158 8.79 13.25 14.33
N PRO A 159 9.16 12.08 13.79
CA PRO A 159 10.29 11.31 14.28
C PRO A 159 11.59 11.98 13.87
N ALA A 160 12.54 12.11 14.81
CA ALA A 160 13.86 12.64 14.49
C ALA A 160 14.61 11.70 13.52
N GLY A 161 15.30 12.29 12.54
CA GLY A 161 16.23 11.61 11.66
C GLY A 161 15.63 11.07 10.36
N PHE A 162 16.42 10.27 9.67
CA PHE A 162 16.10 9.67 8.38
C PHE A 162 15.73 8.19 8.54
N ALA A 163 14.70 7.74 7.82
CA ALA A 163 14.36 6.34 7.69
C ALA A 163 13.99 6.03 6.24
N ALA A 164 14.41 4.87 5.76
CA ALA A 164 14.06 4.35 4.45
C ALA A 164 13.56 2.92 4.59
N SER A 165 12.53 2.57 3.83
CA SER A 165 12.09 1.19 3.65
C SER A 165 11.87 0.93 2.17
N PHE A 166 12.38 -0.21 1.73
CA PHE A 166 12.26 -0.69 0.36
C PHE A 166 11.49 -2.01 0.38
N THR A 167 10.53 -2.16 -0.53
CA THR A 167 9.69 -3.35 -0.66
C THR A 167 9.78 -3.84 -2.09
N GLN A 168 10.08 -5.12 -2.25
CA GLN A 168 10.25 -5.74 -3.56
C GLN A 168 9.53 -7.08 -3.57
N THR A 169 8.66 -7.28 -4.55
CA THR A 169 7.92 -8.53 -4.76
C THR A 169 8.14 -8.99 -6.18
N ALA A 170 8.39 -10.29 -6.35
CA ALA A 170 8.38 -10.98 -7.63
C ALA A 170 7.51 -12.23 -7.48
N GLY A 171 6.57 -12.42 -8.40
CA GLY A 171 5.61 -13.51 -8.38
C GLY A 171 5.30 -14.02 -9.77
N SER A 172 4.44 -15.04 -9.83
CA SER A 172 4.01 -15.66 -11.08
C SER A 172 3.28 -14.68 -12.00
N PHE A 173 3.18 -15.02 -13.28
CA PHE A 173 2.45 -14.25 -14.30
C PHE A 173 2.95 -12.81 -14.44
N GLY A 174 4.27 -12.64 -14.34
CA GLY A 174 4.93 -11.34 -14.49
C GLY A 174 4.61 -10.34 -13.39
N ASN A 175 4.10 -10.78 -12.23
CA ASN A 175 3.80 -9.89 -11.11
C ASN A 175 5.10 -9.40 -10.48
N TYR A 176 5.34 -8.10 -10.58
CA TYR A 176 6.51 -7.43 -10.01
C TYR A 176 6.07 -6.13 -9.36
N PHE A 177 6.46 -5.93 -8.11
CA PHE A 177 6.18 -4.72 -7.35
C PHE A 177 7.47 -4.18 -6.75
N SER A 178 7.69 -2.88 -6.89
CA SER A 178 8.78 -2.16 -6.23
C SER A 178 8.21 -0.93 -5.53
N GLY A 179 8.51 -0.79 -4.25
CA GLY A 179 8.04 0.31 -3.41
C GLY A 179 9.19 0.90 -2.60
N LEU A 180 9.20 2.23 -2.48
CA LEU A 180 10.16 2.96 -1.67
C LEU A 180 9.41 3.96 -0.80
N LYS A 181 9.65 3.90 0.52
CA LYS A 181 9.17 4.87 1.49
C LYS A 181 10.37 5.51 2.16
N LEU A 182 10.54 6.81 1.93
CA LEU A 182 11.53 7.66 2.55
C LEU A 182 10.84 8.54 3.56
N ARG A 183 11.43 8.68 4.75
CA ARG A 183 10.97 9.59 5.79
C ARG A 183 12.16 10.37 6.31
N TYR A 184 12.00 11.68 6.39
CA TYR A 184 12.98 12.58 6.97
C TYR A 184 12.28 13.50 7.95
N GLY A 185 12.68 13.47 9.21
CA GLY A 185 12.14 14.35 10.24
C GLY A 185 13.21 15.16 10.95
N CYS A 186 12.89 16.44 11.13
CA CYS A 186 13.60 17.44 11.92
C CYS A 186 12.73 17.87 13.09
N ARG A 187 13.25 18.76 13.95
CA ARG A 187 12.58 19.24 15.17
C ARG A 187 11.14 19.74 14.98
N SER A 188 10.82 20.31 13.82
CA SER A 188 9.49 20.86 13.53
C SER A 188 8.91 20.44 12.17
N LEU A 189 9.66 19.72 11.32
CA LEU A 189 9.23 19.36 9.97
C LEU A 189 9.44 17.87 9.75
N SER A 190 8.45 17.19 9.19
CA SER A 190 8.54 15.81 8.76
C SER A 190 8.09 15.69 7.30
N LEU A 191 8.92 15.07 6.49
CA LEU A 191 8.68 14.78 5.09
C LEU A 191 8.64 13.27 4.91
N THR A 192 7.58 12.77 4.31
CA THR A 192 7.45 11.37 3.92
C THR A 192 7.16 11.29 2.43
N THR A 193 8.00 10.57 1.70
CA THR A 193 7.84 10.30 0.27
C THR A 193 7.62 8.82 0.10
N ARG A 194 6.50 8.43 -0.50
CA ARG A 194 6.22 7.05 -0.90
C ARG A 194 6.08 6.99 -2.41
N VAL A 195 6.81 6.10 -3.05
CA VAL A 195 6.68 5.82 -4.48
C VAL A 195 6.57 4.32 -4.69
N PHE A 196 5.78 3.92 -5.67
CA PHE A 196 5.70 2.52 -6.04
C PHE A 196 5.53 2.36 -7.55
N TYR A 197 5.91 1.19 -8.03
CA TYR A 197 5.74 0.73 -9.40
C TYR A 197 5.34 -0.75 -9.35
N GLN A 198 4.27 -1.10 -10.06
CA GLN A 198 3.75 -2.45 -10.16
C GLN A 198 3.47 -2.80 -11.61
N THR A 199 3.81 -4.03 -11.99
CA THR A 199 3.45 -4.63 -13.27
C THR A 199 2.95 -6.06 -13.03
N ALA A 200 2.03 -6.52 -13.86
CA ALA A 200 1.60 -7.91 -13.91
C ALA A 200 1.14 -8.24 -15.32
N GLU A 201 1.55 -9.37 -15.87
CA GLU A 201 1.07 -9.83 -17.19
C GLU A 201 -0.27 -10.57 -17.07
N ASN A 202 -0.51 -11.25 -15.93
CA ASN A 202 -1.72 -12.02 -15.62
C ASN A 202 -2.10 -13.04 -16.72
N ASN A 203 -1.11 -13.59 -17.43
CA ASN A 203 -1.27 -14.56 -18.52
C ASN A 203 -1.42 -16.01 -18.05
N PHE A 204 -2.26 -16.23 -17.02
CA PHE A 204 -2.48 -17.55 -16.44
C PHE A 204 -3.25 -18.50 -17.37
N SER A 205 -3.01 -19.80 -17.22
CA SER A 205 -3.74 -20.82 -17.97
C SER A 205 -4.99 -21.23 -17.21
N PHE A 206 -6.13 -21.32 -17.91
CA PHE A 206 -7.42 -21.71 -17.35
C PHE A 206 -8.16 -22.64 -18.31
N ILE A 207 -9.07 -23.44 -17.76
CA ILE A 207 -9.94 -24.32 -18.55
C ILE A 207 -11.18 -23.53 -18.93
N ASN A 208 -11.42 -23.33 -20.23
CA ASN A 208 -12.62 -22.62 -20.67
C ASN A 208 -13.84 -23.54 -20.72
N THR A 209 -14.60 -23.53 -19.63
CA THR A 209 -15.85 -24.30 -19.53
C THR A 209 -16.97 -23.79 -20.45
N ALA A 210 -16.86 -22.58 -21.00
CA ALA A 210 -17.84 -22.01 -21.92
C ALA A 210 -17.70 -22.51 -23.37
N GLN A 211 -16.56 -23.13 -23.73
CA GLN A 211 -16.32 -23.69 -25.06
C GLN A 211 -16.46 -25.21 -25.09
N TYR A 212 -16.92 -25.75 -26.22
CA TYR A 212 -17.01 -27.20 -26.44
C TYR A 212 -15.62 -27.85 -26.30
N GLY A 213 -15.56 -28.99 -25.61
CA GLY A 213 -14.30 -29.69 -25.35
C GLY A 213 -13.46 -29.12 -24.21
N LYS A 214 -13.89 -28.03 -23.54
CA LYS A 214 -13.22 -27.41 -22.39
C LYS A 214 -11.71 -27.21 -22.60
N PRO A 215 -11.30 -26.51 -23.66
CA PRO A 215 -9.88 -26.35 -23.97
C PRO A 215 -9.14 -25.60 -22.86
N LEU A 216 -7.88 -25.97 -22.65
CA LEU A 216 -6.95 -25.20 -21.83
C LEU A 216 -6.51 -23.96 -22.63
N MET A 217 -6.80 -22.77 -22.12
CA MET A 217 -6.45 -21.49 -22.74
C MET A 217 -5.59 -20.63 -21.83
N LYS A 218 -4.77 -19.75 -22.41
CA LYS A 218 -4.07 -18.70 -21.66
C LYS A 218 -4.89 -17.43 -21.70
N GLN A 219 -4.98 -16.73 -20.56
CA GLN A 219 -5.67 -15.45 -20.44
C GLN A 219 -4.96 -14.37 -21.28
N PRO A 220 -5.58 -13.85 -22.35
CA PRO A 220 -5.03 -12.71 -23.07
C PRO A 220 -5.53 -11.39 -22.47
N ASN A 221 -4.81 -10.31 -22.78
CA ASN A 221 -5.20 -8.91 -22.52
C ASN A 221 -5.57 -8.62 -21.05
N ALA A 222 -4.79 -9.15 -20.11
CA ALA A 222 -5.00 -8.95 -18.68
C ALA A 222 -3.83 -8.21 -18.01
N ALA A 223 -2.92 -7.64 -18.79
CA ALA A 223 -1.78 -6.94 -18.24
C ALA A 223 -2.21 -5.71 -17.43
N LEU A 224 -1.44 -5.42 -16.39
CA LEU A 224 -1.65 -4.31 -15.47
C LEU A 224 -0.33 -3.61 -15.24
N LYS A 225 -0.37 -2.28 -15.25
CA LYS A 225 0.74 -1.40 -14.91
C LYS A 225 0.22 -0.28 -14.03
N GLN A 226 0.86 -0.08 -12.89
CA GLN A 226 0.44 0.92 -11.92
C GLN A 226 1.66 1.58 -11.31
N TYR A 227 1.58 2.89 -11.09
CA TYR A 227 2.61 3.61 -10.36
C TYR A 227 2.00 4.82 -9.66
N GLY A 228 2.64 5.25 -8.58
CA GLY A 228 2.17 6.41 -7.86
C GLY A 228 3.23 7.04 -6.99
N LEU A 229 2.94 8.27 -6.58
CA LEU A 229 3.71 9.05 -5.63
C LEU A 229 2.75 9.65 -4.60
N LEU A 230 3.10 9.47 -3.33
CA LEU A 230 2.46 10.11 -2.19
C LEU A 230 3.52 10.88 -1.42
N GLN A 231 3.42 12.20 -1.44
CA GLN A 231 4.23 13.11 -0.65
C GLN A 231 3.41 13.63 0.53
N THR A 232 3.91 13.45 1.74
CA THR A 232 3.35 14.02 2.97
C THR A 232 4.36 14.98 3.57
N ALA A 233 3.93 16.20 3.87
CA ALA A 233 4.68 17.19 4.62
C ALA A 233 3.90 17.57 5.88
N LEU A 234 4.48 17.34 7.05
CA LEU A 234 3.94 17.76 8.34
C LEU A 234 4.85 18.85 8.91
N TRP A 235 4.28 20.01 9.18
CA TRP A 235 4.96 21.12 9.86
C TRP A 235 4.32 21.38 11.22
N GLN A 236 5.09 21.16 12.28
CA GLN A 236 4.77 21.48 13.66
C GLN A 236 5.05 22.96 13.90
N ILE A 237 4.00 23.79 13.92
CA ILE A 237 4.11 25.24 14.14
C ILE A 237 4.40 25.50 15.63
N ASN A 238 3.64 24.84 16.50
CA ASN A 238 3.74 24.90 17.96
C ASN A 238 3.46 23.49 18.54
N PRO A 239 3.76 23.20 19.82
CA PRO A 239 3.43 21.90 20.42
C PRO A 239 1.95 21.49 20.28
N ASN A 240 1.04 22.46 20.14
CA ASN A 240 -0.41 22.24 20.01
C ASN A 240 -0.97 22.45 18.59
N GLN A 241 -0.13 22.81 17.61
CA GLN A 241 -0.57 23.14 16.25
C GLN A 241 0.33 22.48 15.22
N GLN A 242 -0.28 21.67 14.35
CA GLN A 242 0.37 21.01 13.24
C GLN A 242 -0.39 21.28 11.94
N LEU A 243 0.36 21.45 10.85
CA LEU A 243 -0.15 21.52 9.50
C LEU A 243 0.32 20.29 8.73
N ILE A 244 -0.60 19.53 8.15
CA ILE A 244 -0.28 18.36 7.33
C ILE A 244 -0.78 18.58 5.91
N VAL A 245 0.14 18.55 4.95
CA VAL A 245 -0.13 18.63 3.52
C VAL A 245 0.18 17.27 2.90
N ARG A 246 -0.76 16.73 2.13
CA ARG A 246 -0.60 15.46 1.41
C ARG A 246 -0.86 15.69 -0.08
N PHE A 247 0.06 15.22 -0.90
CA PHE A 247 -0.05 15.24 -2.36
C PHE A 247 0.04 13.80 -2.87
N TRP A 248 -1.03 13.34 -3.52
CA TRP A 248 -1.14 12.00 -4.09
C TRP A 248 -1.38 12.10 -5.58
N ILE A 249 -0.49 11.48 -6.36
CA ILE A 249 -0.67 11.21 -7.78
C ILE A 249 -0.49 9.72 -8.05
N GLN A 250 -1.31 9.17 -8.93
CA GLN A 250 -1.25 7.77 -9.31
C GLN A 250 -1.80 7.59 -10.72
N ASN A 251 -1.22 6.64 -11.45
CA ASN A 251 -1.75 6.12 -12.68
C ASN A 251 -1.97 4.60 -12.55
N TYR A 252 -3.06 4.12 -13.15
CA TYR A 252 -3.47 2.72 -13.15
C TYR A 252 -3.94 2.39 -14.57
N ASP A 253 -3.09 1.68 -15.30
CA ASP A 253 -3.37 1.22 -16.66
C ASP A 253 -3.60 -0.29 -16.62
N LYS A 254 -4.71 -0.72 -17.21
CA LYS A 254 -5.09 -2.13 -17.25
C LYS A 254 -5.69 -2.49 -18.60
N GLU A 255 -5.30 -3.64 -19.12
CA GLU A 255 -5.91 -4.27 -20.29
C GLU A 255 -7.23 -4.97 -19.94
N LEU A 256 -8.12 -5.04 -20.94
CA LEU A 256 -9.43 -5.64 -20.78
C LEU A 256 -9.44 -7.07 -21.34
N PRO A 257 -9.61 -8.08 -20.48
CA PRO A 257 -9.67 -9.47 -20.94
C PRO A 257 -10.95 -9.70 -21.75
N PRO A 258 -10.91 -10.53 -22.81
CA PRO A 258 -12.09 -10.87 -23.58
C PRO A 258 -13.07 -11.74 -22.79
N LEU A 259 -14.32 -11.77 -23.25
CA LEU A 259 -15.33 -12.70 -22.73
C LEU A 259 -14.94 -14.14 -23.04
N MET A 260 -15.23 -15.06 -22.11
CA MET A 260 -14.96 -16.49 -22.32
C MET A 260 -15.83 -17.13 -23.41
N THR A 261 -16.92 -16.46 -23.81
CA THR A 261 -17.91 -16.93 -24.78
C THR A 261 -17.69 -16.43 -26.20
N ASN A 262 -16.66 -15.61 -26.47
CA ASN A 262 -16.38 -15.25 -27.86
C ASN A 262 -15.93 -16.50 -28.63
N LEU A 263 -16.78 -16.90 -29.58
CA LEU A 263 -16.52 -17.88 -30.63
C LEU A 263 -15.65 -17.24 -31.72
#